data_AF-A0A3N5SJZ3-F1
#
_entry.id   AF-A0A3N5SJZ3-F1
#
_cell.length_a   1.000
_cell.length_b   1.000
_cell.length_c   1.000
_cell.angle_alpha   90.00
_cell.angle_beta   90.00
_cell.angle_gamma   90.00
#
_symmetry.space_group_name_H-M   'P 1'
#
loop_
_entity.id
_entity.type
_entity.pdbx_description
1 polymer ?
#
loop_
_entity_poly.entity_id
_entity_poly.type
_entity_poly.pdbx_seq_one_letter_code
_entity_poly.pdbx_strand_id
1 'polypeptide(L)' 'MWDLLHDDFTMSKRQLGLLLLIGGAIVLVAMIAAEALSTGPGGIGTMQKLGIAVGALSMVIGLTLLPLGSRPA' A
#
# COMPACT_ATOMS: atom_id res chain seq x y z
N MET A 1 -24.79 1.14 2.94
CA MET A 1 -23.39 1.25 3.44
C MET A 1 -22.96 -0.02 4.19
N TRP A 2 -23.40 -1.20 3.70
CA TRP A 2 -23.11 -2.53 4.27
C TRP A 2 -23.08 -3.60 3.16
N ASP A 3 -22.59 -3.28 1.97
CA ASP A 3 -22.50 -4.24 0.84
C ASP A 3 -21.24 -5.12 0.89
N LEU A 4 -20.39 -4.97 1.90
CA LEU A 4 -19.10 -5.67 2.03
C LEU A 4 -19.21 -7.16 2.40
N LEU A 5 -20.41 -7.68 2.67
CA LEU A 5 -20.67 -9.04 3.16
C LEU A 5 -21.49 -9.92 2.19
N HIS A 6 -21.74 -9.49 0.96
CA HIS A 6 -22.36 -10.34 -0.06
C HIS A 6 -21.29 -11.16 -0.80
N ASP A 7 -21.53 -12.47 -1.00
CA ASP A 7 -20.64 -13.40 -1.72
C ASP A 7 -20.32 -12.94 -3.17
N ASP A 8 -21.11 -12.01 -3.72
CA ASP A 8 -20.91 -11.39 -5.04
C ASP A 8 -20.16 -10.04 -5.00
N PHE A 9 -19.45 -9.70 -3.90
CA PHE A 9 -18.69 -8.46 -3.81
C PHE A 9 -17.45 -8.50 -4.72
N THR A 10 -17.63 -8.22 -6.01
CA THR A 10 -16.51 -8.03 -6.94
C THR A 10 -15.86 -6.68 -6.66
N MET A 11 -14.77 -6.69 -5.91
CA MET A 11 -13.98 -5.49 -5.68
C MET A 11 -13.50 -4.94 -7.02
N SER A 12 -13.77 -3.66 -7.32
CA SER A 12 -13.31 -3.10 -8.59
C SER A 12 -11.78 -2.96 -8.59
N LYS A 13 -11.13 -3.15 -9.75
CA LYS A 13 -9.68 -2.91 -9.89
C LYS A 13 -9.27 -1.52 -9.43
N ARG A 14 -10.16 -0.53 -9.59
CA ARG A 14 -9.98 0.82 -9.04
C ARG A 14 -9.94 0.85 -7.50
N GLN A 15 -10.84 0.14 -6.81
CA GLN A 15 -10.83 0.08 -5.35
C GLN A 15 -9.61 -0.69 -4.82
N LEU A 16 -9.26 -1.82 -5.45
CA LEU A 16 -8.04 -2.57 -5.12
C LEU A 16 -6.80 -1.69 -5.33
N GLY A 17 -6.73 -0.97 -6.45
CA GLY A 17 -5.65 -0.04 -6.75
C GLY A 17 -5.53 1.06 -5.70
N LEU A 18 -6.65 1.62 -5.26
CA LEU A 18 -6.71 2.61 -4.17
C LEU A 18 -6.21 2.04 -2.84
N LEU A 19 -6.62 0.82 -2.46
CA LEU A 19 -6.14 0.18 -1.24
C LEU A 19 -4.64 -0.07 -1.27
N LEU A 20 -4.10 -0.55 -2.40
CA LEU A 20 -2.67 -0.79 -2.55
C LEU A 20 -1.86 0.51 -2.52
N LEU A 21 -2.41 1.59 -3.09
CA LEU A 21 -1.77 2.90 -3.09
C LEU A 21 -1.77 3.52 -1.68
N ILE A 22 -2.92 3.52 -0.99
CA ILE A 22 -3.03 4.02 0.38
C ILE A 22 -2.18 3.17 1.33
N GLY A 23 -2.28 1.84 1.25
CA GLY A 23 -1.51 0.92 2.07
C GLY A 23 -0.01 1.08 1.85
N GLY A 24 0.45 1.17 0.60
CA GLY A 24 1.85 1.43 0.28
C GLY A 24 2.34 2.79 0.79
N ALA A 25 1.53 3.84 0.68
CA ALA A 25 1.86 5.16 1.23
C ALA A 25 1.97 5.13 2.77
N ILE A 26 1.05 4.46 3.46
CA ILE A 26 1.10 4.29 4.93
C ILE A 26 2.39 3.57 5.34
N VAL A 27 2.76 2.49 4.66
CA VAL A 27 4.00 1.76 4.93
C VAL A 27 5.22 2.66 4.76
N LEU A 28 5.29 3.46 3.69
CA LEU A 28 6.40 4.40 3.49
C LEU A 28 6.47 5.46 4.59
N VAL A 29 5.34 6.08 4.94
CA VAL A 29 5.28 7.06 6.02
C VAL A 29 5.72 6.43 7.35
N ALA A 30 5.27 5.20 7.64
CA ALA A 30 5.65 4.48 8.84
C ALA A 30 7.16 4.17 8.89
N MET A 31 7.78 3.80 7.77
CA MET A 31 9.23 3.54 7.72
C MET A 31 10.06 4.80 7.92
N ILE A 32 9.63 5.92 7.32
CA ILE A 32 10.27 7.24 7.51
C ILE A 32 10.11 7.71 8.96
N ALA A 33 8.91 7.56 9.53
CA ALA A 33 8.65 7.91 10.92
C ALA A 33 9.47 7.03 11.89
N ALA A 34 9.59 5.72 11.60
CA ALA A 34 10.42 4.81 12.37
C ALA A 34 11.91 5.21 12.31
N GLU A 35 12.38 5.69 11.16
CA GLU A 35 13.74 6.22 11.04
C GLU A 35 13.92 7.49 11.87
N ALA A 36 12.99 8.44 11.76
CA ALA A 36 13.05 9.70 12.49
C ALA A 36 13.01 9.52 14.02
N LEU A 37 12.35 8.45 14.49
CA LEU A 37 12.28 8.08 15.91
C LEU A 37 13.44 7.17 16.35
N SER A 38 14.24 6.65 15.42
CA SER A 38 15.37 5.78 15.74
C SER A 38 16.49 6.60 16.35
N THR A 39 16.86 6.28 17.59
CA THR A 39 17.97 6.93 18.31
C THR A 39 19.29 6.15 18.20
N GLY A 40 19.32 5.09 17.37
CA GLY A 40 20.47 4.21 17.21
C GLY A 40 21.46 4.70 16.14
N PRO A 41 22.77 4.48 16.32
CA PRO A 41 23.75 4.78 15.28
C PRO A 41 23.69 3.70 14.20
N GLY A 42 23.01 3.98 13.08
CA GLY A 42 23.18 3.15 11.89
C GLY A 42 22.02 3.09 10.91
N GLY A 43 21.68 4.21 10.28
CA GLY A 43 20.95 4.30 9.01
C GLY A 43 19.70 3.41 8.84
N ILE A 44 19.23 3.31 7.59
CA ILE A 44 18.03 2.54 7.27
C ILE A 44 18.30 1.04 7.49
N GLY A 45 17.63 0.44 8.46
CA GLY A 45 17.74 -0.97 8.79
C GLY A 45 17.25 -1.89 7.66
N THR A 46 17.72 -3.14 7.63
CA THR A 46 17.30 -4.12 6.60
C THR A 46 15.79 -4.26 6.52
N MET A 47 15.10 -4.23 7.66
CA MET A 47 13.64 -4.32 7.71
C MET A 47 12.95 -3.08 7.11
N GLN A 48 13.47 -1.87 7.34
CA GLN A 48 12.95 -0.66 6.70
C GLN A 48 13.18 -0.67 5.19
N LYS A 49 14.35 -1.14 4.73
CA LYS A 49 14.62 -1.26 3.28
C LYS A 49 13.59 -2.17 2.60
N LEU A 50 13.27 -3.31 3.22
CA LEU A 50 12.23 -4.20 2.73
C LEU A 50 10.84 -3.55 2.80
N GLY A 51 10.52 -2.88 3.90
CA GLY A 51 9.26 -2.13 4.04
C GLY A 51 9.09 -1.06 2.96
N ILE A 52 10.15 -0.31 2.66
CA ILE A 52 10.17 0.70 1.60
C ILE A 52 9.99 0.04 0.23
N ALA A 53 10.70 -1.05 -0.05
CA ALA A 53 10.57 -1.77 -1.32
C ALA A 53 9.15 -2.33 -1.52
N VAL A 54 8.56 -2.95 -0.50
CA VAL A 54 7.19 -3.47 -0.53
C VAL A 54 6.18 -2.33 -0.68
N GLY A 55 6.34 -1.25 0.08
CA GLY A 55 5.46 -0.07 -0.01
C GLY A 55 5.50 0.57 -1.40
N ALA A 56 6.70 0.73 -1.98
CA ALA A 56 6.88 1.24 -3.33
C ALA A 56 6.25 0.33 -4.39
N LEU A 57 6.47 -0.99 -4.30
CA LEU A 57 5.84 -1.96 -5.21
C LEU A 57 4.31 -1.93 -5.09
N SER A 58 3.79 -1.87 -3.87
CA SER A 58 2.34 -1.75 -3.62
C SER A 58 1.77 -0.49 -4.27
N MET A 59 2.47 0.66 -4.17
CA MET A 59 2.03 1.89 -4.82
C MET A 59 2.09 1.80 -6.34
N VAL A 60 3.14 1.20 -6.91
CA VAL A 60 3.25 0.99 -8.36
C VAL A 60 2.12 0.10 -8.87
N ILE A 61 1.84 -1.01 -8.20
CA ILE A 61 0.72 -1.90 -8.56
C ILE A 61 -0.61 -1.16 -8.37
N GLY A 62 -0.76 -0.40 -7.29
CA GLY A 62 -1.95 0.42 -7.06
C GLY A 62 -2.21 1.41 -8.19
N LEU A 63 -1.16 2.13 -8.61
CA LEU A 63 -1.20 3.09 -9.72
C LEU A 63 -1.50 2.44 -11.06
N THR A 64 -1.00 1.23 -11.34
CA THR A 64 -1.31 0.52 -12.60
C THR A 64 -2.73 -0.04 -12.62
N LEU A 65 -3.32 -0.31 -11.45
CA LEU A 65 -4.70 -0.78 -11.33
C LEU A 65 -5.75 0.34 -11.43
N LEU A 66 -5.41 1.59 -11.04
CA LEU A 66 -6.31 2.75 -11.16
C LEU A 66 -6.88 2.96 -12.58
N PRO A 67 -6.07 2.96 -13.67
CA PRO A 67 -6.58 3.17 -15.03
C PRO A 67 -7.35 1.97 -15.60
N LEU A 68 -7.26 0.77 -14.98
CA LEU A 68 -8.02 -0.41 -15.42
C LEU A 68 -9.53 -0.31 -15.09
N GLY A 69 -9.92 0.72 -14.33
CA GLY A 69 -11.31 1.13 -14.16
C GLY A 69 -12.16 0.19 -13.30
N SER A 70 -13.46 0.21 -13.55
CA SER A 70 -14.49 -0.55 -12.82
C SER A 70 -14.64 -2.00 -13.28
N ARG A 71 -13.69 -2.54 -14.04
CA ARG A 71 -13.68 -3.98 -14.34
C ARG A 71 -13.50 -4.73 -13.02
N PRO A 72 -14.33 -5.75 -12.75
CA PRO A 72 -14.19 -6.56 -11.54
C PRO A 72 -12.76 -7.13 -11.50
N ALA A 73 -12.11 -7.01 -10.33
CA ALA A 73 -10.80 -7.59 -10.09
C ALA A 73 -10.89 -9.12 -10.13
#